data_AF-A0A1Q3V172-F1
#
_entry.id   AF-A0A1Q3V172-F1
#
_cell.length_a   1.000
_cell.length_b   1.000
_cell.length_c   1.000
_cell.angle_alpha   90.00
_cell.angle_beta   90.00
_cell.angle_gamma   90.00
#
_symmetry.space_group_name_H-M   'P 1'
#
loop_
_entity.id
_entity.type
_entity.pdbx_description
1 polymer ?
#
loop_
_entity_poly.entity_id
_entity_poly.type
_entity_poly.pdbx_seq_one_letter_code
_entity_poly.pdbx_strand_id
1 'polypeptide(L)'
;MQPFGGAVVHRLDPSPEHLARLGGFFRNGDFTQEIVQAIASGDVAVLVTIERQSVEVGGLPRQEWPLRVTLVFRREDGEWRLAHRHADPLVRGISLDQAAALARGEDAPEHDARAEDERAGGERGGGARGGGTRVSVSRHPLGEPGGG
;
A
#
# COMPACT_ATOMS: atom_id res chain seq x y z
N MET A 1 3.08 -2.41 6.36
CA MET A 1 4.43 -2.68 5.82
C MET A 1 4.58 -1.97 4.48
N GLN A 2 5.82 -1.65 4.07
CA GLN A 2 6.11 -1.13 2.74
C GLN A 2 5.86 -2.25 1.71
N PRO A 3 5.34 -1.94 0.50
CA PRO A 3 5.07 -2.96 -0.51
C PRO A 3 6.31 -3.42 -1.29
N PHE A 4 7.52 -3.02 -0.86
CA PHE A 4 8.79 -3.26 -1.56
C PHE A 4 9.62 -4.40 -0.92
N GLY A 5 9.08 -5.05 0.12
CA GLY A 5 9.82 -6.03 0.92
C GLY A 5 10.64 -5.38 2.04
N GLY A 6 11.76 -5.99 2.41
CA GLY A 6 12.64 -5.54 3.49
C GLY A 6 12.33 -6.18 4.86
N ALA A 7 12.93 -5.62 5.91
CA ALA A 7 12.79 -6.16 7.26
C ALA A 7 11.34 -6.13 7.75
N VAL A 8 10.93 -7.15 8.50
CA VAL A 8 9.59 -7.22 9.09
C VAL A 8 9.45 -6.14 10.17
N VAL A 9 8.53 -5.21 9.96
CA VAL A 9 8.19 -4.17 10.93
C VAL A 9 6.85 -4.49 11.58
N HIS A 10 6.87 -4.78 12.89
CA HIS A 10 5.68 -5.19 13.64
C HIS A 10 4.80 -4.01 14.08
N ARG A 11 5.33 -2.78 14.11
CA ARG A 11 4.59 -1.58 14.51
C ARG A 11 5.07 -0.39 13.71
N LEU A 12 4.13 0.41 13.22
CA LEU A 12 4.46 1.72 12.66
C LEU A 12 5.15 2.54 13.76
N ASP A 13 6.31 3.12 13.46
CA ASP A 13 6.88 4.18 14.30
C ASP A 13 5.99 5.42 14.15
N PRO A 14 5.27 5.84 15.20
CA PRO A 14 4.36 6.99 15.11
C PRO A 14 5.11 8.32 15.23
N SER A 15 6.45 8.32 15.27
CA SER A 15 7.23 9.55 15.37
C SER A 15 6.83 10.52 14.24
N PRO A 16 6.66 11.83 14.53
CA PRO A 16 6.29 12.82 13.51
C PRO A 16 7.26 12.83 12.32
N GLU A 17 8.53 12.52 12.55
CA GLU A 17 9.55 12.39 11.52
C GLU A 17 9.27 11.21 10.58
N HIS A 18 8.93 10.04 11.13
CA HIS A 18 8.56 8.86 10.33
C HIS A 18 7.27 9.08 9.56
N LEU A 19 6.27 9.70 10.18
CA LEU A 19 5.01 10.06 9.52
C LEU A 19 5.23 11.11 8.41
N ALA A 20 6.09 12.10 8.62
CA ALA A 20 6.44 13.09 7.62
C ALA A 20 7.19 12.47 6.43
N ARG A 21 8.13 11.53 6.67
CA ARG A 21 8.77 10.75 5.59
C ARG A 21 7.74 9.97 4.77
N LEU A 22 6.82 9.27 5.43
CA LEU A 22 5.75 8.54 4.74
C LEU A 22 4.86 9.47 3.91
N GLY A 23 4.49 10.63 4.47
CA GLY A 23 3.70 11.64 3.77
C GLY A 23 4.44 12.31 2.61
N GLY A 24 5.77 12.43 2.69
CA GLY A 24 6.62 12.96 1.63
C GLY A 24 6.93 11.96 0.52
N PHE A 25 6.79 10.66 0.80
CA PHE A 25 7.15 9.59 -0.14
C PHE A 25 6.14 9.41 -1.28
N PHE A 26 4.87 9.72 -1.04
CA PHE A 26 3.79 9.72 -2.05
C PHE A 26 3.30 11.15 -2.27
N ARG A 27 3.40 11.66 -3.50
CA ARG A 27 3.03 13.06 -3.82
C ARG A 27 2.22 13.18 -5.10
N ASN A 28 1.47 14.28 -5.19
CA ASN A 28 0.78 14.72 -6.42
C ASN A 28 -0.06 13.61 -7.08
N GLY A 29 -0.82 12.86 -6.27
CA GLY A 29 -1.50 11.65 -6.69
C GLY A 29 -3.02 11.69 -6.59
N ASP A 30 -3.65 10.83 -7.38
CA ASP A 30 -5.06 10.45 -7.22
C ASP A 30 -5.16 9.05 -6.63
N PHE A 31 -6.23 8.78 -5.87
CA PHE A 31 -6.43 7.49 -5.21
C PHE A 31 -7.88 7.02 -5.33
N THR A 32 -8.04 5.78 -5.80
CA THR A 32 -9.31 5.06 -5.77
C THR A 32 -9.12 3.72 -5.08
N GLN A 33 -10.16 3.25 -4.39
CA GLN A 33 -10.14 1.97 -3.70
C GLN A 33 -11.37 1.16 -4.05
N GLU A 34 -11.13 -0.09 -4.41
CA GLU A 34 -12.14 -1.10 -4.67
C GLU A 34 -12.12 -2.13 -3.55
N ILE A 35 -13.27 -2.38 -2.91
CA ILE A 35 -13.40 -3.48 -1.94
C ILE A 35 -13.73 -4.76 -2.69
N VAL A 36 -12.80 -5.71 -2.66
CA VAL A 36 -12.96 -7.05 -3.26
C VAL A 36 -13.70 -7.98 -2.31
N GLN A 37 -13.33 -7.94 -1.03
CA GLN A 37 -13.96 -8.78 0.00
C GLN A 37 -13.95 -8.08 1.35
N ALA A 38 -15.00 -8.31 2.13
CA ALA A 38 -15.09 -7.91 3.52
C ALA A 38 -15.56 -9.11 4.36
N ILE A 39 -14.82 -9.44 5.41
CA ILE A 39 -15.14 -10.52 6.35
C ILE A 39 -15.10 -9.92 7.75
N ALA A 40 -16.06 -10.25 8.61
CA ALA A 40 -16.02 -9.91 10.03
C ALA A 40 -16.41 -11.12 10.88
N SER A 41 -15.69 -11.32 11.97
CA SER A 41 -15.95 -12.38 12.95
C SER A 41 -15.48 -11.92 14.33
N GLY A 42 -16.42 -11.80 15.27
CA GLY A 42 -16.13 -11.27 16.61
C GLY A 42 -15.48 -9.89 16.53
N ASP A 43 -14.33 -9.73 17.20
CA ASP A 43 -13.57 -8.48 17.25
C ASP A 43 -12.50 -8.37 16.14
N VAL A 44 -12.64 -9.13 15.05
CA VAL A 44 -11.74 -9.06 13.90
C VAL A 44 -12.53 -8.79 12.62
N ALA A 45 -12.04 -7.87 11.79
CA ALA A 45 -12.52 -7.65 10.44
C ALA A 45 -11.36 -7.66 9.45
N VAL A 46 -11.59 -8.20 8.26
CA VAL A 46 -10.62 -8.26 7.17
C VAL A 46 -11.23 -7.61 5.94
N LEU A 47 -10.50 -6.67 5.34
CA LEU A 47 -10.80 -6.14 4.01
C LEU A 47 -9.71 -6.57 3.04
N VAL A 48 -10.13 -7.09 1.89
CA VAL A 48 -9.28 -7.27 0.72
C VAL A 48 -9.66 -6.18 -0.27
N THR A 49 -8.70 -5.37 -0.67
CA THR A 49 -8.93 -4.22 -1.56
C THR A 49 -7.93 -4.19 -2.71
N ILE A 50 -8.33 -3.56 -3.81
CA ILE A 50 -7.42 -3.06 -4.84
C ILE A 50 -7.36 -1.54 -4.70
N GLU A 51 -6.19 -1.03 -4.37
CA GLU A 51 -5.89 0.40 -4.33
C GLU A 51 -5.29 0.79 -5.68
N ARG A 52 -5.93 1.71 -6.40
CA ARG A 52 -5.40 2.24 -7.67
C ARG A 52 -5.03 3.69 -7.45
N GLN A 53 -3.74 3.95 -7.59
CA GLN A 53 -3.18 5.27 -7.42
C GLN A 53 -2.33 5.60 -8.64
N SER A 54 -2.40 6.86 -9.03
CA SER A 54 -1.56 7.45 -10.08
C SER A 54 -0.80 8.56 -9.37
N VAL A 55 0.46 8.34 -9.04
CA VAL A 55 1.16 9.11 -7.99
C VAL A 55 2.67 9.14 -8.25
N GLU A 56 3.35 10.17 -7.77
CA GLU A 56 4.81 10.20 -7.68
C GLU A 56 5.25 9.42 -6.43
N VAL A 57 6.19 8.49 -6.57
CA VAL A 57 6.66 7.62 -5.47
C VAL A 57 8.17 7.69 -5.36
N GLY A 58 8.70 8.11 -4.20
CA GLY A 58 10.14 8.08 -3.93
C GLY A 58 10.99 8.80 -5.00
N GLY A 59 10.50 9.93 -5.51
CA GLY A 59 11.18 10.70 -6.56
C GLY A 59 10.97 10.20 -8.00
N LEU A 60 10.26 9.08 -8.20
CA LEU A 60 9.87 8.62 -9.53
C LEU A 60 8.77 9.54 -10.12
N PRO A 61 8.76 9.76 -11.44
CA PRO A 61 7.68 10.47 -12.11
C PRO A 61 6.32 9.86 -11.81
N ARG A 62 5.27 10.66 -11.92
CA ARG A 62 3.90 10.19 -11.71
C ARG A 62 3.58 9.00 -12.62
N GLN A 63 3.12 7.91 -12.02
CA GLN A 63 2.81 6.67 -12.72
C GLN A 63 1.72 5.87 -11.99
N GLU A 64 1.12 4.90 -12.71
CA GLU A 64 0.18 3.95 -12.11
C GLU A 64 0.90 3.04 -11.12
N TRP A 65 0.38 2.97 -9.88
CA TRP A 65 0.93 2.18 -8.78
C TRP A 65 -0.15 1.33 -8.08
N PRO A 66 -0.82 0.41 -8.80
CA PRO A 66 -1.89 -0.37 -8.18
C PRO A 66 -1.33 -1.33 -7.13
N LEU A 67 -2.03 -1.46 -5.99
CA LEU A 67 -1.69 -2.38 -4.91
C LEU A 67 -2.87 -3.30 -4.62
N ARG A 68 -2.59 -4.58 -4.39
CA ARG A 68 -3.50 -5.50 -3.72
C ARG A 68 -3.22 -5.41 -2.23
N VAL A 69 -4.24 -5.09 -1.44
CA VAL A 69 -4.06 -4.80 0.00
C VAL A 69 -4.97 -5.68 0.83
N THR A 70 -4.40 -6.27 1.88
CA THR A 70 -5.16 -6.90 2.97
C THR A 70 -5.03 -6.03 4.21
N LEU A 71 -6.17 -5.55 4.70
CA LEU A 71 -6.29 -4.77 5.92
C LEU A 71 -6.97 -5.64 6.97
N VAL A 72 -6.32 -5.83 8.11
CA VAL A 72 -6.89 -6.51 9.27
C VAL A 72 -7.17 -5.47 10.35
N PHE A 73 -8.41 -5.40 10.78
CA PHE A 73 -8.85 -4.56 11.87
C PHE A 73 -9.14 -5.42 13.09
N ARG A 74 -8.79 -4.91 14.27
CA ARG A 74 -9.19 -5.46 15.56
C ARG A 74 -10.04 -4.44 16.30
N ARG A 75 -11.10 -4.89 16.97
CA ARG A 75 -11.92 -4.02 17.81
C ARG A 75 -11.22 -3.81 19.16
N GLU A 76 -11.03 -2.56 19.54
CA GLU A 76 -10.38 -2.13 20.78
C GLU A 76 -11.21 -0.99 21.37
N ASP A 77 -11.65 -1.14 22.63
CA ASP A 77 -12.50 -0.18 23.34
C ASP A 77 -13.75 0.25 22.55
N GLY A 78 -14.35 -0.71 21.83
CA GLY A 78 -15.55 -0.51 21.01
C GLY A 78 -15.28 0.01 19.59
N GLU A 79 -14.05 0.43 19.27
CA GLU A 79 -13.63 1.02 18.00
C GLU A 79 -12.81 0.06 17.14
N TRP A 80 -12.94 0.14 15.82
CA TRP A 80 -12.10 -0.64 14.91
C TRP A 80 -10.73 0.04 14.72
N ARG A 81 -9.66 -0.67 15.03
CA ARG A 81 -8.27 -0.22 14.84
C ARG A 81 -7.58 -1.09 13.80
N LEU A 82 -6.81 -0.46 12.91
CA LEU A 82 -6.00 -1.20 11.93
C LEU A 82 -4.88 -1.93 12.67
N ALA A 83 -4.99 -3.25 12.75
CA ALA A 83 -4.01 -4.12 13.39
C ALA A 83 -2.91 -4.57 12.43
N HIS A 84 -3.24 -4.72 11.14
CA HIS A 84 -2.28 -5.12 10.12
C HIS A 84 -2.61 -4.58 8.73
N ARG A 85 -1.57 -4.22 7.97
CA ARG A 85 -1.65 -3.91 6.53
C ARG A 85 -0.56 -4.63 5.78
N HIS A 86 -0.96 -5.51 4.86
CA HIS A 86 -0.11 -6.10 3.84
C HIS A 86 -0.49 -5.50 2.48
N ALA A 87 0.49 -5.11 1.68
CA ALA A 87 0.29 -4.55 0.35
C ALA A 87 1.29 -5.16 -0.63
N ASP A 88 0.79 -5.49 -1.81
CA ASP A 88 1.52 -6.23 -2.85
C ASP A 88 1.32 -5.51 -4.21
N PRO A 89 2.39 -5.14 -4.93
CA PRO A 89 2.29 -4.48 -6.23
C PRO A 89 1.91 -5.42 -7.39
N LEU A 90 1.82 -6.74 -7.17
CA LEU A 90 1.44 -7.74 -8.17
C LEU A 90 -0.08 -7.78 -8.45
N VAL A 91 -0.68 -6.61 -8.70
CA VAL A 91 -2.07 -6.49 -9.16
C VAL A 91 -2.21 -7.01 -10.60
N ARG A 92 -1.21 -6.74 -11.44
CA ARG A 92 -1.08 -7.37 -12.74
C ARG A 92 -0.40 -8.72 -12.55
N GLY A 93 -1.09 -9.80 -12.93
CA GLY A 93 -0.54 -11.14 -12.83
C GLY A 93 0.74 -11.30 -13.64
N ILE A 94 1.65 -12.14 -13.15
CA ILE A 94 2.90 -12.52 -13.80
C ILE A 94 2.86 -14.02 -14.10
N SER A 95 3.70 -14.48 -15.03
CA SER A 95 3.86 -15.92 -15.29
C SER A 95 4.53 -16.63 -14.11
N LEU A 96 4.43 -17.95 -14.07
CA LEU A 96 5.12 -18.77 -13.08
C LEU A 96 6.64 -18.58 -13.16
N ASP A 97 7.21 -18.49 -14.37
CA ASP A 97 8.64 -18.28 -14.57
C ASP A 97 9.09 -16.92 -14.02
N GLN A 98 8.31 -15.86 -14.25
CA GLN A 98 8.56 -14.53 -13.69
C GLN A 98 8.48 -14.55 -12.15
N ALA A 99 7.48 -15.23 -11.59
CA ALA A 99 7.36 -15.38 -10.14
C ALA A 99 8.55 -16.15 -9.56
N ALA A 100 9.02 -17.19 -10.25
CA ALA A 100 10.16 -17.99 -9.82
C ALA A 100 11.48 -17.21 -9.91
N ALA A 101 11.66 -16.37 -10.93
CA ALA A 101 12.82 -15.48 -11.05
C ALA A 101 12.87 -14.46 -9.89
N LEU A 102 11.73 -13.83 -9.56
CA LEU A 102 11.61 -12.95 -8.38
C LEU A 102 11.94 -13.70 -7.08
N ALA A 103 11.42 -14.91 -6.89
CA ALA A 103 11.64 -15.71 -5.70
C ALA A 103 13.11 -16.15 -5.53
N ARG A 104 13.83 -16.38 -6.63
CA ARG A 104 15.28 -16.67 -6.63
C ARG A 104 16.14 -15.41 -6.51
N GLY A 105 15.55 -14.22 -6.66
CA GLY A 105 16.26 -12.95 -6.63
C GLY A 105 17.04 -12.63 -7.93
N GLU A 106 16.68 -13.26 -9.05
CA GLU A 106 17.43 -13.14 -10.31
C GLU A 106 17.24 -11.79 -11.00
N ASP A 107 16.08 -11.16 -10.79
CA ASP A 107 15.73 -9.83 -11.31
C ASP A 107 15.78 -8.73 -10.23
N ALA A 108 16.26 -9.06 -9.01
CA ALA A 108 16.39 -8.07 -7.95
C ALA A 108 17.67 -7.25 -8.18
N PRO A 109 17.59 -5.94 -8.52
CA PRO A 109 18.78 -5.10 -8.40
C PRO A 109 19.28 -5.17 -6.95
N GLU A 110 20.60 -5.07 -6.73
CA GLU A 110 21.12 -4.91 -5.36
C GLU A 110 20.34 -3.78 -4.68
N HIS A 111 19.63 -4.13 -3.60
CA HIS A 111 18.82 -3.17 -2.84
C HIS A 111 19.77 -2.27 -2.05
N ASP A 112 20.13 -1.13 -2.62
CA ASP A 112 20.83 -0.08 -1.88
C ASP A 112 19.84 0.65 -0.98
N ALA A 113 19.68 0.13 0.25
CA ALA A 113 18.83 0.72 1.27
C ALA A 113 19.17 2.21 1.54
N ARG A 114 20.40 2.68 1.27
CA ARG A 114 20.78 4.09 1.44
C ARG A 114 20.15 4.97 0.37
N ALA A 115 20.09 4.49 -0.88
CA ALA A 115 19.47 5.23 -1.98
C ALA A 115 17.95 5.36 -1.82
N GLU A 116 17.28 4.38 -1.21
CA GLU A 116 15.85 4.47 -0.88
C GLU A 116 15.56 5.47 0.25
N ASP A 117 16.39 5.47 1.30
CA ASP A 117 16.30 6.46 2.39
C ASP A 117 16.56 7.88 1.88
N GLU A 118 17.50 8.07 0.95
CA GLU A 118 17.76 9.35 0.29
C GLU A 118 16.59 9.81 -0.59
N ARG A 119 15.95 8.89 -1.33
CA ARG A 119 14.73 9.15 -2.12
C ARG A 119 13.54 9.52 -1.24
N ALA A 120 13.44 8.95 -0.04
CA ALA A 120 12.45 9.31 0.96
C ALA A 120 12.76 10.66 1.66
N GLY A 121 14.01 11.12 1.59
CA GLY A 121 14.51 12.35 2.22
C GLY A 121 14.73 13.56 1.30
N GLY A 122 14.46 13.43 -0.01
CA GLY A 122 14.78 14.44 -1.04
C GLY A 122 14.17 15.83 -0.84
N GLU A 123 15.06 16.76 -0.47
CA GLU A 123 15.05 18.24 -0.48
C GLU A 123 13.74 19.04 -0.27
N ARG A 124 13.77 19.79 0.85
CA ARG A 124 12.85 20.87 1.19
C ARG A 124 13.08 22.06 0.25
N GLY A 125 12.24 22.23 -0.78
CA GLY A 125 12.37 23.39 -1.67
C GLY A 125 11.19 23.55 -2.62
N GLY A 126 10.09 24.15 -2.15
CA GLY A 126 8.99 24.57 -3.01
C GLY A 126 7.65 24.46 -2.29
N GLY A 127 7.03 25.60 -1.96
CA GLY A 127 5.79 25.67 -1.20
C GLY A 127 4.71 24.75 -1.77
N ALA A 128 4.29 23.78 -0.96
CA ALA A 128 3.17 22.90 -1.27
C ALA A 128 1.90 23.76 -1.41
N ARG A 129 1.51 24.05 -2.65
CA ARG A 129 0.12 24.42 -2.94
C ARG A 129 -0.69 23.14 -2.76
N GLY A 130 -1.62 23.17 -1.80
CA GLY A 130 -2.49 22.04 -1.48
C GLY A 130 -3.30 21.58 -2.68
N GLY A 131 -2.82 20.55 -3.39
CA GLY A 131 -3.64 19.69 -4.22
C GLY A 131 -4.26 18.64 -3.32
N GLY A 132 -5.56 18.78 -3.00
CA GLY A 132 -6.25 17.78 -2.19
C GLY A 132 -6.29 16.43 -2.92
N THR A 133 -5.82 15.37 -2.26
CA THR A 133 -5.99 14.00 -2.76
C THR A 133 -7.48 13.70 -2.85
N ARG A 134 -7.97 13.45 -4.06
CA ARG A 134 -9.34 12.98 -4.26
C ARG A 134 -9.37 11.49 -3.93
N VAL A 135 -10.09 11.13 -2.86
CA VAL A 135 -10.33 9.75 -2.46
C VAL A 135 -11.73 9.35 -2.91
N SER A 136 -11.86 8.23 -3.61
CA SER A 136 -13.16 7.66 -3.97
C SER A 136 -13.16 6.16 -3.68
N VAL A 137 -14.22 5.68 -3.04
CA VAL A 137 -14.38 4.27 -2.66
C VAL A 137 -15.58 3.72 -3.42
N SER A 138 -15.36 2.66 -4.19
CA SER A 138 -16.39 1.93 -4.90
C SER A 138 -16.58 0.54 -4.29
N ARG A 139 -17.85 0.14 -4.15
CA ARG A 139 -18.23 -1.21 -3.74
C ARG A 139 -18.89 -1.91 -4.92
N HIS A 140 -18.40 -3.08 -5.29
CA HIS A 140 -19.16 -3.99 -6.15
C HIS A 140 -19.94 -4.97 -5.27
N PRO A 141 -21.19 -5.31 -5.62
CA PRO A 141 -21.94 -6.32 -4.89
C PRO A 141 -21.19 -7.64 -4.92
N LEU A 142 -21.11 -8.31 -3.76
CA LEU A 142 -20.56 -9.66 -3.67
C LEU A 142 -21.42 -10.57 -4.56
N GLY A 143 -20.79 -11.28 -5.50
CA GLY A 143 -21.48 -12.31 -6.26
C GLY A 143 -22.09 -13.32 -5.29
N GLU A 144 -23.36 -13.66 -5.48
CA GLU A 144 -24.03 -14.67 -4.66
C GLU A 144 -23.22 -15.98 -4.69
N PRO A 145 -23.08 -16.69 -3.56
CA PRO A 145 -22.50 -18.02 -3.59
C PRO A 145 -23.39 -18.90 -4.46
N GLY A 146 -22.85 -19.34 -5.60
CA GLY A 146 -23.54 -20.26 -6.51
C GLY A 146 -23.96 -21.52 -5.75
N GLY A 147 -25.27 -21.70 -5.59
CA GLY A 147 -25.85 -22.92 -5.05
C GLY A 147 -25.65 -24.08 -6.01
N GLY A 148 -25.13 -25.19 -5.48
CA GLY A 148 -25.05 -26.51 -6.09
C GLY A 148 -24.99 -27.56 -5.01
#